data_AF-A0A846BF61-F1
#
_entry.id   AF-A0A846BF61-F1
#
_cell.length_a   1.000
_cell.length_b   1.000
_cell.length_c   1.000
_cell.angle_alpha   90.00
_cell.angle_beta   90.00
_cell.angle_gamma   90.00
#
_symmetry.space_group_name_H-M   'P 1'
#
loop_
_entity.id
_entity.type
_entity.pdbx_description
1 polymer ?
#
loop_
_entity_poly.entity_id
_entity_poly.type
_entity_poly.pdbx_seq_one_letter_code
_entity_poly.pdbx_strand_id
1 'polypeptide(L)'
;MTPIDLGIEYFQKAIALQILLKDKPNLANTLNRLGNFYQELGQYERAISLYKQSLAIAREIGDQQTEAASLSNLGKAYQLFGDKASNLEAAIASYQNALQIRTREAFPVDWAMTQNNLANAYRNRIRGDKAQNLEDAIAAYNNALKIRTREAFPVDWATTQNNLAIAYSNRIRGERADNLENAIASYQNALQIRTREAFPVDWATTQNNLAIAYSNRIRGERADNLENAIASYQNALQIRTREAFPVDWATTQNNLASAFLYRIRGDKADNLEDAIASCQNALQIYTREAFPIDWARTQNNLANAYRNRIQGDKADNLENAIASYQNALQIRTREAFPVD
;
A
#
# COMPACT_ATOMS: atom_id res chain seq x y z
N MET A 1 21.46 -25.83 -2.82
CA MET A 1 21.57 -24.97 -1.63
C MET A 1 21.53 -23.53 -2.13
N THR A 2 20.54 -22.73 -1.71
CA THR A 2 20.44 -21.33 -2.15
C THR A 2 21.46 -20.45 -1.40
N PRO A 3 21.80 -19.24 -1.88
CA PRO A 3 22.65 -18.31 -1.14
C PRO A 3 22.11 -17.98 0.27
N ILE A 4 20.79 -18.00 0.44
CA ILE A 4 20.12 -17.80 1.73
C ILE A 4 20.36 -18.98 2.68
N ASP A 5 20.22 -20.21 2.19
CA ASP A 5 20.47 -21.42 3.00
C ASP A 5 21.92 -21.46 3.49
N LEU A 6 22.85 -21.09 2.60
CA LEU A 6 24.27 -21.01 2.93
C LEU A 6 24.55 -19.92 3.98
N GLY A 7 23.92 -18.76 3.84
CA GLY A 7 24.01 -17.67 4.82
C GLY A 7 23.52 -18.09 6.20
N ILE A 8 22.38 -18.79 6.27
CA ILE A 8 21.83 -19.33 7.53
C ILE A 8 22.81 -20.29 8.19
N GLU A 9 23.39 -21.23 7.45
CA GLU A 9 24.36 -22.19 7.98
C GLU A 9 25.62 -21.49 8.53
N TYR A 10 26.16 -20.51 7.79
CA TYR A 10 27.31 -19.72 8.25
C TYR A 10 27.01 -18.96 9.54
N PHE A 11 25.86 -18.31 9.65
CA PHE A 11 25.49 -17.59 10.87
C PHE A 11 25.25 -18.51 12.06
N GLN A 12 24.65 -19.69 11.85
CA GLN A 12 24.49 -20.69 12.92
C GLN A 12 25.85 -21.17 13.45
N LYS A 13 26.82 -21.42 12.57
CA LYS A 13 28.20 -21.74 12.97
C LYS A 13 28.87 -20.60 13.73
N ALA A 14 28.71 -19.36 13.24
CA ALA A 14 29.25 -18.18 13.93
C ALA A 14 28.66 -18.00 15.34
N ILE A 15 27.35 -18.20 15.51
CA ILE A 15 26.67 -18.15 16.82
C ILE A 15 27.29 -19.15 17.78
N ALA A 16 27.48 -20.41 17.36
CA ALA A 16 28.06 -21.44 18.20
C ALA A 16 29.46 -21.05 18.70
N LEU A 17 30.29 -20.50 17.82
CA LEU A 17 31.63 -20.02 18.17
C LEU A 17 31.59 -18.80 19.10
N GLN A 18 30.72 -17.82 18.83
CA GLN A 18 30.58 -16.62 19.65
C GLN A 18 30.07 -16.94 21.06
N ILE A 19 29.17 -17.91 21.20
CA ILE A 19 28.74 -18.43 22.50
C ILE A 19 29.93 -19.05 23.25
N LEU A 20 30.71 -19.90 22.58
CA LEU A 20 31.89 -20.55 23.17
C LEU A 20 32.92 -19.53 23.66
N LEU A 21 33.15 -18.48 22.85
CA LEU A 21 34.08 -17.39 23.15
C LEU A 21 33.50 -16.33 24.09
N LYS A 22 32.22 -16.44 24.48
CA LYS A 22 31.47 -15.43 25.26
C LYS A 22 31.48 -14.03 24.62
N ASP A 23 31.54 -13.98 23.29
CA ASP A 23 31.56 -12.75 22.49
C ASP A 23 30.14 -12.19 22.31
N LYS A 24 29.62 -11.57 23.37
CA LYS A 24 28.27 -11.01 23.41
C LYS A 24 28.00 -9.95 22.32
N PRO A 25 28.90 -8.99 22.04
CA PRO A 25 28.67 -7.99 20.99
C PRO A 25 28.44 -8.62 19.61
N ASN A 26 29.33 -9.53 19.19
CA ASN A 26 29.17 -10.18 17.89
C ASN A 26 27.98 -11.13 17.87
N LEU A 27 27.70 -11.83 18.98
CA LEU A 27 26.51 -12.69 19.10
C LEU A 27 25.21 -11.90 18.90
N ALA A 28 25.06 -10.74 19.56
CA ALA A 28 23.88 -9.91 19.41
C ALA A 28 23.69 -9.46 17.96
N ASN A 29 24.76 -9.02 17.30
CA ASN A 29 24.73 -8.57 15.91
C ASN A 29 24.39 -9.73 14.95
N THR A 30 25.02 -10.89 15.14
CA THR A 30 24.80 -12.07 14.32
C THR A 30 23.37 -12.61 14.45
N LEU A 31 22.81 -12.64 15.66
CA LEU A 31 21.41 -13.02 15.88
C LEU A 31 20.46 -12.06 15.14
N ASN A 32 20.71 -10.76 15.21
CA ASN A 32 19.90 -9.78 14.47
C ASN A 32 19.99 -10.00 12.95
N ARG A 33 21.19 -10.24 12.42
CA ARG A 33 21.37 -10.51 10.98
C ARG A 33 20.68 -11.81 10.56
N LEU A 34 20.81 -12.89 11.33
CA LEU A 34 20.12 -14.15 11.05
C LEU A 34 18.60 -13.99 11.06
N GLY A 35 18.07 -13.15 11.95
CA GLY A 35 16.65 -12.77 11.96
C GLY A 35 16.20 -12.17 10.62
N ASN A 36 17.02 -11.32 9.99
CA ASN A 36 16.69 -10.73 8.68
C ASN A 36 16.52 -11.81 7.60
N PHE A 37 17.38 -12.82 7.56
CA PHE A 37 17.25 -13.94 6.60
C PHE A 37 15.96 -14.71 6.80
N TYR A 38 15.59 -15.03 8.05
CA TYR A 38 14.33 -15.71 8.32
C TYR A 38 13.11 -14.85 7.97
N GLN A 39 13.19 -13.53 8.16
CA GLN A 39 12.14 -12.62 7.73
C GLN A 39 11.99 -12.59 6.20
N GLU A 40 13.09 -12.61 5.44
CA GLU A 40 13.06 -12.70 3.97
C GLU A 40 12.45 -14.01 3.48
N LEU A 41 12.65 -15.10 4.23
CA LEU A 41 12.00 -16.40 3.98
C LEU A 41 10.54 -16.46 4.44
N GLY A 42 9.97 -15.38 4.99
CA GLY A 42 8.62 -15.38 5.56
C GLY A 42 8.48 -16.16 6.87
N GLN A 43 9.58 -16.62 7.46
CA GLN A 43 9.62 -17.35 8.74
C GLN A 43 9.63 -16.36 9.91
N TYR A 44 8.58 -15.55 10.00
CA TYR A 44 8.52 -14.41 10.91
C TYR A 44 8.61 -14.79 12.39
N GLU A 45 8.06 -15.93 12.82
CA GLU A 45 8.20 -16.42 14.20
C GLU A 45 9.67 -16.59 14.60
N ARG A 46 10.47 -17.21 13.73
CA ARG A 46 11.91 -17.43 13.94
C ARG A 46 12.65 -16.11 13.96
N ALA A 47 12.33 -15.21 13.02
CA ALA A 47 12.91 -13.86 12.99
C ALA A 47 12.64 -13.10 14.31
N ILE A 48 11.38 -13.10 14.77
CA ILE A 48 10.99 -12.45 16.03
C ILE A 48 11.77 -13.03 17.22
N SER A 49 11.90 -14.36 17.30
CA SER A 49 12.67 -15.01 18.37
C SER A 49 14.13 -14.55 18.38
N LEU A 50 14.78 -14.51 17.21
CA LEU A 50 16.17 -14.09 17.08
C LEU A 50 16.37 -12.60 17.40
N TYR A 51 15.48 -11.73 16.93
CA TYR A 51 15.55 -10.31 17.27
C TYR A 51 15.34 -10.06 18.77
N LYS A 52 14.45 -10.82 19.44
CA LYS A 52 14.29 -10.74 20.90
C LYS A 52 15.55 -11.17 21.65
N GLN A 53 16.20 -12.25 21.22
CA GLN A 53 17.48 -12.69 21.81
C GLN A 53 18.57 -11.64 21.61
N SER A 54 18.70 -11.11 20.39
CA SER A 54 19.64 -10.02 20.09
C SER A 54 19.38 -8.79 20.96
N LEU A 55 18.11 -8.37 21.07
CA LEU A 55 17.69 -7.23 21.89
C LEU A 55 18.06 -7.42 23.37
N ALA A 56 17.83 -8.61 23.92
CA ALA A 56 18.14 -8.90 25.32
C ALA A 56 19.65 -8.78 25.60
N ILE A 57 20.48 -9.33 24.70
CA ILE A 57 21.94 -9.24 24.83
C ILE A 57 22.41 -7.80 24.65
N ALA A 58 21.90 -7.09 23.64
CA ALA A 58 22.28 -5.70 23.38
C ALA A 58 22.00 -4.79 24.59
N ARG A 59 20.83 -4.95 25.23
CA ARG A 59 20.50 -4.26 26.49
C ARG A 59 21.43 -4.63 27.63
N GLU A 60 21.77 -5.91 27.76
CA GLU A 60 22.67 -6.40 28.81
C GLU A 60 24.06 -5.74 28.72
N ILE A 61 24.58 -5.57 27.51
CA ILE A 61 25.93 -5.00 27.28
C ILE A 61 25.93 -3.49 27.02
N GLY A 62 24.76 -2.84 26.97
CA GLY A 62 24.63 -1.42 26.65
C GLY A 62 24.90 -1.07 25.18
N ASP A 63 24.79 -2.02 24.25
CA ASP A 63 24.93 -1.76 22.80
C ASP A 63 23.64 -1.14 22.24
N GLN A 64 23.59 0.19 22.31
CA GLN A 64 22.47 0.99 21.85
C GLN A 64 22.19 0.82 20.34
N GLN A 65 23.22 0.62 19.53
CA GLN A 65 23.06 0.51 18.08
C GLN A 65 22.36 -0.80 17.72
N THR A 66 22.81 -1.93 18.29
CA THR A 66 22.16 -3.23 18.08
C THR A 66 20.78 -3.26 18.74
N GLU A 67 20.60 -2.64 19.92
CA GLU A 67 19.28 -2.53 20.55
C GLU A 67 18.26 -1.86 19.63
N ALA A 68 18.58 -0.67 19.09
CA ALA A 68 17.68 0.07 18.22
C ALA A 68 17.42 -0.65 16.88
N ALA A 69 18.42 -1.38 16.37
CA ALA A 69 18.27 -2.20 15.18
C ALA A 69 17.31 -3.37 15.41
N SER A 70 17.49 -4.12 16.50
CA SER A 70 16.63 -5.25 16.86
C SER A 70 15.20 -4.81 17.15
N LEU A 71 15.00 -3.65 17.79
CA LEU A 71 13.68 -3.06 17.99
C LEU A 71 12.99 -2.69 16.67
N SER A 72 13.72 -2.05 15.75
CA SER A 72 13.14 -1.71 14.44
C SER A 72 12.81 -2.95 13.62
N ASN A 73 13.67 -3.98 13.67
CA ASN A 73 13.44 -5.25 12.98
C ASN A 73 12.27 -6.04 13.58
N LEU A 74 12.12 -6.05 14.91
CA LEU A 74 10.92 -6.57 15.58
C LEU A 74 9.66 -5.86 15.09
N GLY A 75 9.70 -4.53 15.01
CA GLY A 75 8.58 -3.76 14.50
C GLY A 75 8.16 -4.20 13.10
N LYS A 76 9.12 -4.40 12.20
CA LYS A 76 8.87 -4.86 10.83
C LYS A 76 8.29 -6.27 10.81
N ALA A 77 8.87 -7.19 11.58
CA ALA A 77 8.40 -8.57 11.62
C ALA A 77 6.99 -8.70 12.20
N TYR A 78 6.65 -7.91 13.22
CA TYR A 78 5.30 -7.88 13.77
C TYR A 78 4.27 -7.41 12.73
N GLN A 79 4.58 -6.41 11.90
CA GLN A 79 3.66 -5.97 10.84
C GLN A 79 3.32 -7.07 9.82
N LEU A 80 4.14 -8.12 9.72
CA LEU A 80 4.04 -9.17 8.71
C LEU A 80 3.51 -10.51 9.27
N PHE A 81 3.31 -10.63 10.58
CA PHE A 81 3.03 -11.91 11.24
C PHE A 81 1.72 -11.89 12.04
N GLY A 82 1.12 -13.07 12.27
CA GLY A 82 0.08 -13.35 13.28
C GLY A 82 -1.19 -12.47 13.30
N ASP A 83 -1.78 -12.30 14.48
CA ASP A 83 -2.93 -11.39 14.70
C ASP A 83 -2.54 -9.94 14.37
N LYS A 84 -3.07 -9.45 13.25
CA LYS A 84 -2.75 -8.13 12.70
C LYS A 84 -2.99 -6.99 13.71
N ALA A 85 -4.04 -7.07 14.54
CA ALA A 85 -4.35 -5.99 15.46
C ALA A 85 -3.32 -5.90 16.59
N SER A 86 -3.05 -7.01 17.27
CA SER A 86 -2.08 -7.02 18.38
C SER A 86 -0.65 -6.78 17.90
N ASN A 87 -0.29 -7.30 16.72
CA ASN A 87 1.05 -7.13 16.20
C ASN A 87 1.34 -5.72 15.69
N LEU A 88 0.32 -4.98 15.21
CA LEU A 88 0.50 -3.55 14.90
C LEU A 88 0.81 -2.73 16.16
N GLU A 89 0.20 -3.03 17.31
CA GLU A 89 0.54 -2.36 18.58
C GLU A 89 1.97 -2.71 19.02
N ALA A 90 2.37 -3.98 18.92
CA ALA A 90 3.73 -4.40 19.21
C ALA A 90 4.74 -3.72 18.27
N ALA A 91 4.39 -3.54 17.00
CA ALA A 91 5.23 -2.86 16.02
C ALA A 91 5.42 -1.38 16.35
N ILE A 92 4.32 -0.67 16.64
CA ILE A 92 4.34 0.74 17.05
C ILE A 92 5.21 0.93 18.29
N ALA A 93 4.99 0.12 19.33
CA ALA A 93 5.82 0.17 20.54
C ALA A 93 7.31 -0.08 20.26
N SER A 94 7.63 -1.06 19.39
CA SER A 94 9.01 -1.37 19.04
C SER A 94 9.68 -0.22 18.29
N TYR A 95 8.99 0.39 17.33
CA TYR A 95 9.51 1.56 16.62
C TYR A 95 9.65 2.78 17.52
N GLN A 96 8.69 3.04 18.41
CA GLN A 96 8.78 4.13 19.38
C GLN A 96 9.99 3.96 20.31
N ASN A 97 10.23 2.75 20.81
CA ASN A 97 11.42 2.46 21.61
C ASN A 97 12.72 2.65 20.80
N ALA A 98 12.74 2.21 19.53
CA ALA A 98 13.90 2.43 18.67
C ALA A 98 14.19 3.93 18.45
N LEU A 99 13.14 4.77 18.36
CA LEU A 99 13.26 6.23 18.20
C LEU A 99 13.70 6.96 19.47
N GLN A 100 13.65 6.32 20.65
CA GLN A 100 14.26 6.89 21.86
C GLN A 100 15.79 6.84 21.80
N ILE A 101 16.34 5.88 21.07
CA ILE A 101 17.79 5.70 20.88
C ILE A 101 18.25 6.38 19.60
N ARG A 102 17.54 6.13 18.49
CA ARG A 102 17.79 6.75 17.20
C ARG A 102 17.20 8.12 17.19
N THR A 103 17.94 9.14 17.60
CA THR A 103 17.52 10.53 17.42
C THR A 103 17.86 11.02 16.01
N ARG A 104 17.24 12.13 15.58
CA ARG A 104 17.50 12.73 14.28
C ARG A 104 18.98 13.16 14.15
N GLU A 105 19.57 13.63 15.24
CA GLU A 105 20.92 14.17 15.28
C GLU A 105 21.97 13.05 15.29
N ALA A 106 21.75 12.00 16.10
CA ALA A 106 22.72 10.92 16.25
C ALA A 106 22.66 9.91 15.11
N PHE A 107 21.45 9.61 14.60
CA PHE A 107 21.24 8.56 13.59
C PHE A 107 20.23 9.02 12.53
N PRO A 108 20.51 10.08 11.75
CA PRO A 108 19.52 10.72 10.87
C PRO A 108 18.86 9.75 9.88
N VAL A 109 19.65 8.88 9.23
CA VAL A 109 19.16 7.94 8.23
C VAL A 109 18.28 6.85 8.86
N ASP A 110 18.76 6.23 9.94
CA ASP A 110 18.02 5.18 10.64
C ASP A 110 16.76 5.75 11.32
N TRP A 111 16.84 6.96 11.89
CA TRP A 111 15.69 7.67 12.45
C TRP A 111 14.61 7.87 11.37
N ALA A 112 14.99 8.37 10.18
CA ALA A 112 14.03 8.58 9.09
C ALA A 112 13.42 7.27 8.58
N MET A 113 14.22 6.20 8.52
CA MET A 113 13.71 4.86 8.19
C MET A 113 12.70 4.36 9.23
N THR A 114 13.03 4.45 10.51
CA THR A 114 12.14 4.05 11.60
C THR A 114 10.87 4.90 11.63
N GLN A 115 10.95 6.21 11.37
CA GLN A 115 9.79 7.10 11.23
C GLN A 115 8.86 6.66 10.09
N ASN A 116 9.40 6.35 8.90
CA ASN A 116 8.59 5.85 7.79
C ASN A 116 7.90 4.51 8.11
N ASN A 117 8.58 3.62 8.82
CA ASN A 117 8.00 2.33 9.21
C ASN A 117 6.92 2.47 10.30
N LEU A 118 7.15 3.36 11.27
CA LEU A 118 6.17 3.75 12.27
C LEU A 118 4.93 4.37 11.60
N ALA A 119 5.13 5.23 10.61
CA ALA A 119 4.04 5.84 9.85
C ALA A 119 3.19 4.79 9.12
N ASN A 120 3.81 3.78 8.50
CA ASN A 120 3.11 2.64 7.91
C ASN A 120 2.31 1.86 8.97
N ALA A 121 2.87 1.66 10.16
CA ALA A 121 2.20 0.97 11.26
C ALA A 121 0.96 1.74 11.74
N TYR A 122 1.08 3.05 11.94
CA TYR A 122 -0.05 3.91 12.28
C TYR A 122 -1.14 3.92 11.20
N ARG A 123 -0.77 4.09 9.92
CA ARG A 123 -1.73 4.10 8.81
C ARG A 123 -2.56 2.82 8.75
N ASN A 124 -1.95 1.68 9.11
CA ASN A 124 -2.59 0.36 9.08
C ASN A 124 -3.23 -0.04 10.42
N ARG A 125 -3.06 0.76 11.48
CA ARG A 125 -3.49 0.45 12.84
C ARG A 125 -5.00 0.29 12.92
N ILE A 126 -5.44 -0.85 13.46
CA ILE A 126 -6.85 -1.24 13.55
C ILE A 126 -7.50 -0.68 14.81
N ARG A 127 -6.75 -0.63 15.93
CA ARG A 127 -7.25 -0.14 17.22
C ARG A 127 -7.14 1.39 17.33
N GLY A 128 -7.92 1.96 18.25
CA GLY A 128 -7.93 3.39 18.53
C GLY A 128 -8.74 4.20 17.51
N ASP A 129 -8.65 5.52 17.62
CA ASP A 129 -9.31 6.44 16.68
C ASP A 129 -8.60 6.42 15.32
N LYS A 130 -9.30 5.96 14.28
CA LYS A 130 -8.78 5.89 12.91
C LYS A 130 -8.34 7.26 12.39
N ALA A 131 -9.03 8.33 12.79
CA ALA A 131 -8.65 9.68 12.38
C ALA A 131 -7.30 10.08 12.98
N GLN A 132 -7.12 9.88 14.29
CA GLN A 132 -5.84 10.13 14.96
C GLN A 132 -4.71 9.27 14.39
N ASN A 133 -4.95 7.98 14.13
CA ASN A 133 -3.95 7.09 13.54
C ASN A 133 -3.41 7.62 12.19
N LEU A 134 -4.26 8.25 11.38
CA LEU A 134 -3.84 8.85 10.12
C LEU A 134 -3.05 10.15 10.33
N GLU A 135 -3.39 10.96 11.34
CA GLU A 135 -2.59 12.14 11.70
C GLU A 135 -1.19 11.74 12.18
N ASP A 136 -1.10 10.71 13.03
CA ASP A 136 0.18 10.19 13.53
C ASP A 136 1.04 9.63 12.38
N ALA A 137 0.42 8.94 11.42
CA ALA A 137 1.08 8.45 10.22
C ALA A 137 1.63 9.61 9.37
N ILE A 138 0.81 10.63 9.09
CA ILE A 138 1.21 11.80 8.30
C ILE A 138 2.37 12.53 8.99
N ALA A 139 2.30 12.73 10.30
CA ALA A 139 3.37 13.36 11.08
C ALA A 139 4.69 12.57 10.98
N ALA A 140 4.63 11.24 11.11
CA ALA A 140 5.80 10.38 11.02
C ALA A 140 6.40 10.32 9.59
N TYR A 141 5.59 10.30 8.53
CA TYR A 141 6.09 10.43 7.15
C TYR A 141 6.78 11.79 6.92
N ASN A 142 6.15 12.89 7.38
CA ASN A 142 6.74 14.22 7.28
C ASN A 142 8.06 14.32 8.05
N ASN A 143 8.18 13.65 9.19
CA ASN A 143 9.45 13.51 9.91
C ASN A 143 10.51 12.77 9.07
N ALA A 144 10.17 11.64 8.47
CA ALA A 144 11.08 10.91 7.59
C ALA A 144 11.57 11.77 6.40
N LEU A 145 10.68 12.58 5.81
CA LEU A 145 11.00 13.51 4.71
C LEU A 145 11.93 14.68 5.10
N LYS A 146 12.17 14.93 6.40
CA LYS A 146 13.19 15.91 6.84
C LYS A 146 14.62 15.46 6.54
N ILE A 147 14.84 14.15 6.38
CA ILE A 147 16.15 13.57 6.06
C ILE A 147 16.12 12.99 4.64
N ARG A 148 15.05 12.27 4.29
CA ARG A 148 14.86 11.72 2.95
C ARG A 148 14.45 12.84 2.03
N THR A 149 15.40 13.41 1.29
CA THR A 149 15.15 14.39 0.23
C THR A 149 15.29 13.74 -1.14
N ARG A 150 14.81 14.42 -2.19
CA ARG A 150 14.94 13.94 -3.57
C ARG A 150 16.39 13.74 -3.98
N GLU A 151 17.29 14.61 -3.51
CA GLU A 151 18.70 14.63 -3.88
C GLU A 151 19.51 13.57 -3.12
N ALA A 152 19.30 13.45 -1.81
CA ALA A 152 20.11 12.56 -0.98
C ALA A 152 19.60 11.11 -0.98
N PHE A 153 18.28 10.91 -1.08
CA PHE A 153 17.65 9.59 -0.97
C PHE A 153 16.46 9.47 -1.95
N PRO A 154 16.67 9.58 -3.28
CA PRO A 154 15.59 9.70 -4.26
C PRO A 154 14.54 8.59 -4.16
N VAL A 155 14.98 7.33 -4.05
CA VAL A 155 14.08 6.16 -4.02
C VAL A 155 13.27 6.10 -2.72
N ASP A 156 13.93 6.31 -1.58
CA ASP A 156 13.28 6.34 -0.26
C ASP A 156 12.34 7.55 -0.12
N TRP A 157 12.73 8.71 -0.65
CA TRP A 157 11.91 9.91 -0.71
C TRP A 157 10.64 9.64 -1.51
N ALA A 158 10.75 9.09 -2.71
CA ALA A 158 9.60 8.77 -3.55
C ALA A 158 8.67 7.72 -2.91
N THR A 159 9.25 6.73 -2.23
CA THR A 159 8.47 5.72 -1.48
C THR A 159 7.72 6.37 -0.31
N THR A 160 8.38 7.26 0.43
CA THR A 160 7.77 8.00 1.54
C THR A 160 6.66 8.93 1.04
N GLN A 161 6.88 9.62 -0.08
CA GLN A 161 5.88 10.47 -0.75
C GLN A 161 4.65 9.67 -1.18
N ASN A 162 4.81 8.52 -1.84
CA ASN A 162 3.69 7.67 -2.20
C ASN A 162 2.88 7.21 -0.97
N ASN A 163 3.57 6.83 0.11
CA ASN A 163 2.90 6.40 1.34
C ASN A 163 2.15 7.53 2.04
N LEU A 164 2.73 8.74 2.04
CA LEU A 164 2.11 9.96 2.54
C LEU A 164 0.88 10.32 1.70
N ALA A 165 0.95 10.18 0.38
CA ALA A 165 -0.17 10.42 -0.52
C ALA A 165 -1.37 9.51 -0.21
N ILE A 166 -1.13 8.23 0.08
CA ILE A 166 -2.16 7.28 0.53
C ILE A 166 -2.77 7.74 1.87
N ALA A 167 -1.93 8.20 2.81
CA ALA A 167 -2.40 8.68 4.10
C ALA A 167 -3.30 9.91 3.95
N TYR A 168 -2.90 10.91 3.12
CA TYR A 168 -3.75 12.05 2.80
C TYR A 168 -5.03 11.66 2.06
N SER A 169 -4.96 10.71 1.12
CA SER A 169 -6.15 10.22 0.39
C SER A 169 -7.20 9.64 1.33
N ASN A 170 -6.79 9.03 2.44
CA ASN A 170 -7.66 8.41 3.44
C ASN A 170 -7.94 9.30 4.66
N ARG A 171 -7.30 10.47 4.76
CA ARG A 171 -7.37 11.36 5.93
C ARG A 171 -8.81 11.82 6.18
N ILE A 172 -9.25 11.65 7.43
CA ILE A 172 -10.61 11.95 7.88
C ILE A 172 -10.75 13.40 8.35
N ARG A 173 -9.72 13.96 9.00
CA ARG A 173 -9.72 15.35 9.50
C ARG A 173 -9.30 16.34 8.41
N GLY A 174 -9.71 17.60 8.60
CA GLY A 174 -9.46 18.68 7.65
C GLY A 174 -10.37 18.64 6.43
N GLU A 175 -10.23 19.65 5.58
CA GLU A 175 -11.02 19.77 4.36
C GLU A 175 -10.68 18.65 3.36
N ARG A 176 -11.71 17.94 2.88
CA ARG A 176 -11.54 16.83 1.93
C ARG A 176 -10.83 17.27 0.65
N ALA A 177 -11.11 18.49 0.19
CA ALA A 177 -10.46 19.07 -0.98
C ALA A 177 -8.95 19.24 -0.78
N ASP A 178 -8.52 19.80 0.36
CA ASP A 178 -7.09 19.98 0.67
C ASP A 178 -6.37 18.65 0.82
N ASN A 179 -7.01 17.66 1.46
CA ASN A 179 -6.46 16.33 1.60
C ASN A 179 -6.19 15.67 0.23
N LEU A 180 -7.09 15.86 -0.74
CA LEU A 180 -6.90 15.34 -2.09
C LEU A 180 -5.81 16.08 -2.85
N GLU A 181 -5.69 17.40 -2.73
CA GLU A 181 -4.58 18.14 -3.35
C GLU A 181 -3.22 17.71 -2.79
N ASN A 182 -3.12 17.53 -1.46
CA ASN A 182 -1.91 17.03 -0.82
C ASN A 182 -1.57 15.61 -1.29
N ALA A 183 -2.56 14.74 -1.43
CA ALA A 183 -2.35 13.40 -1.98
C ALA A 183 -1.83 13.43 -3.41
N ILE A 184 -2.46 14.21 -4.29
CA ILE A 184 -2.06 14.37 -5.69
C ILE A 184 -0.63 14.89 -5.78
N ALA A 185 -0.29 15.93 -5.02
CA ALA A 185 1.06 16.50 -5.00
C ALA A 185 2.10 15.47 -4.55
N SER A 186 1.81 14.69 -3.50
CA SER A 186 2.73 13.63 -3.04
C SER A 186 2.86 12.47 -4.03
N TYR A 187 1.79 12.05 -4.72
CA TYR A 187 1.91 11.06 -5.80
C TYR A 187 2.74 11.59 -6.98
N GLN A 188 2.53 12.84 -7.39
CA GLN A 188 3.31 13.48 -8.45
C GLN A 188 4.79 13.58 -8.07
N ASN A 189 5.10 13.91 -6.81
CA ASN A 189 6.46 13.87 -6.29
C ASN A 189 7.08 12.47 -6.40
N ALA A 190 6.36 11.43 -6.00
CA ALA A 190 6.84 10.05 -6.11
C ALA A 190 7.14 9.65 -7.58
N LEU A 191 6.30 10.11 -8.53
CA LEU A 191 6.47 9.87 -9.97
C LEU A 191 7.66 10.60 -10.60
N GLN A 192 8.30 11.55 -9.91
CA GLN A 192 9.55 12.15 -10.39
C GLN A 192 10.72 11.15 -10.38
N ILE A 193 10.67 10.15 -9.50
CA ILE A 193 11.71 9.11 -9.38
C ILE A 193 11.19 7.76 -9.87
N ARG A 194 9.94 7.42 -9.53
CA ARG A 194 9.29 6.20 -10.02
C ARG A 194 8.90 6.43 -11.47
N THR A 195 9.75 6.01 -12.40
CA THR A 195 9.44 5.99 -13.85
C THR A 195 9.03 4.59 -14.29
N ARG A 196 8.41 4.50 -15.46
CA ARG A 196 8.01 3.22 -16.05
C ARG A 196 9.22 2.31 -16.28
N GLU A 197 10.35 2.86 -16.69
CA GLU A 197 11.56 2.12 -17.03
C GLU A 197 12.31 1.64 -15.79
N ALA A 198 12.47 2.50 -14.78
CA ALA A 198 13.26 2.17 -13.59
C ALA A 198 12.47 1.38 -12.54
N PHE A 199 11.17 1.68 -12.39
CA PHE A 199 10.32 1.12 -11.35
C PHE A 199 8.92 0.78 -11.89
N PRO A 200 8.79 -0.11 -12.90
CA PRO A 200 7.54 -0.31 -13.64
C PRO A 200 6.33 -0.60 -12.74
N VAL A 201 6.49 -1.50 -11.76
CA VAL A 201 5.41 -1.92 -10.87
C VAL A 201 4.99 -0.81 -9.89
N ASP A 202 5.97 -0.15 -9.27
CA ASP A 202 5.73 0.97 -8.36
C ASP A 202 5.14 2.18 -9.09
N TRP A 203 5.64 2.46 -10.31
CA TRP A 203 5.11 3.52 -11.18
C TRP A 203 3.64 3.25 -11.50
N ALA A 204 3.30 2.04 -11.97
CA ALA A 204 1.92 1.68 -12.29
C ALA A 204 0.99 1.74 -11.06
N THR A 205 1.48 1.32 -9.90
CA THR A 205 0.72 1.42 -8.64
C THR A 205 0.49 2.87 -8.23
N THR A 206 1.51 3.71 -8.37
CA THR A 206 1.42 5.15 -8.07
C THR A 206 0.47 5.84 -9.05
N GLN A 207 0.50 5.48 -10.34
CA GLN A 207 -0.42 5.97 -11.37
C GLN A 207 -1.87 5.59 -11.07
N ASN A 208 -2.16 4.34 -10.74
CA ASN A 208 -3.52 3.93 -10.38
C ASN A 208 -4.05 4.69 -9.16
N ASN A 209 -3.23 4.91 -8.14
CA ASN A 209 -3.65 5.64 -6.95
C ASN A 209 -3.85 7.14 -7.23
N LEU A 210 -2.98 7.73 -8.06
CA LEU A 210 -3.14 9.10 -8.55
C LEU A 210 -4.44 9.25 -9.37
N ALA A 211 -4.77 8.28 -10.21
CA ALA A 211 -6.02 8.27 -10.96
C ALA A 211 -7.26 8.24 -10.05
N ILE A 212 -7.22 7.48 -8.95
CA ILE A 212 -8.28 7.48 -7.94
C ILE A 212 -8.38 8.87 -7.27
N ALA A 213 -7.24 9.50 -6.95
CA ALA A 213 -7.22 10.82 -6.36
C ALA A 213 -7.82 11.88 -7.32
N TYR A 214 -7.46 11.86 -8.60
CA TYR A 214 -8.07 12.72 -9.63
C TYR A 214 -9.56 12.45 -9.81
N SER A 215 -9.98 11.19 -9.84
CA SER A 215 -11.39 10.79 -9.95
C SER A 215 -12.25 11.32 -8.81
N ASN A 216 -11.65 11.54 -7.63
CA ASN A 216 -12.32 12.07 -6.45
C ASN A 216 -12.05 13.57 -6.21
N ARG A 217 -11.19 14.20 -7.02
CA ARG A 217 -10.75 15.58 -6.83
C ARG A 217 -11.91 16.56 -6.91
N ILE A 218 -12.01 17.41 -5.90
CA ILE A 218 -13.09 18.40 -5.73
C ILE A 218 -12.75 19.72 -6.43
N ARG A 219 -11.48 20.14 -6.41
CA ARG A 219 -11.01 21.39 -7.04
C ARG A 219 -10.74 21.20 -8.53
N GLY A 220 -10.78 22.31 -9.27
CA GLY A 220 -10.59 22.32 -10.72
C GLY A 220 -11.82 21.85 -11.49
N GLU A 221 -11.72 21.86 -12.82
CA GLU A 221 -12.83 21.41 -13.66
C GLU A 221 -13.01 19.90 -13.59
N ARG A 222 -14.26 19.45 -13.42
CA ARG A 222 -14.58 18.02 -13.34
C ARG A 222 -14.14 17.25 -14.59
N ALA A 223 -14.24 17.88 -15.76
CA ALA A 223 -13.81 17.30 -17.03
C ALA A 223 -12.30 17.01 -17.03
N ASP A 224 -11.47 18.01 -16.68
CA ASP A 224 -10.01 17.83 -16.60
C ASP A 224 -9.61 16.77 -15.57
N ASN A 225 -10.28 16.75 -14.41
CA ASN A 225 -10.00 15.77 -13.38
C ASN A 225 -10.26 14.34 -13.89
N LEU A 226 -11.32 14.12 -14.67
CA LEU A 226 -11.61 12.81 -15.25
C LEU A 226 -10.62 12.44 -16.37
N GLU A 227 -10.22 13.37 -17.23
CA GLU A 227 -9.19 13.09 -18.24
C GLU A 227 -7.85 12.72 -17.60
N ASN A 228 -7.43 13.43 -16.54
CA ASN A 228 -6.23 13.10 -15.80
C ASN A 228 -6.34 11.71 -15.14
N ALA A 229 -7.51 11.36 -14.60
CA ALA A 229 -7.74 10.03 -14.03
C ALA A 229 -7.64 8.93 -15.10
N ILE A 230 -8.31 9.10 -16.24
CA ILE A 230 -8.29 8.14 -17.35
C ILE A 230 -6.86 7.93 -17.85
N ALA A 231 -6.11 9.02 -18.08
CA ALA A 231 -4.72 8.95 -18.51
C ALA A 231 -3.84 8.19 -17.51
N SER A 232 -3.99 8.45 -16.20
CA SER A 232 -3.25 7.73 -15.17
C SER A 232 -3.66 6.25 -15.04
N TYR A 233 -4.94 5.90 -15.20
CA TYR A 233 -5.35 4.49 -15.25
C TYR A 233 -4.77 3.76 -16.48
N GLN A 234 -4.81 4.40 -17.65
CA GLN A 234 -4.23 3.85 -18.88
C GLN A 234 -2.72 3.66 -18.75
N ASN A 235 -2.01 4.60 -18.10
CA ASN A 235 -0.60 4.44 -17.76
C ASN A 235 -0.37 3.21 -16.87
N ALA A 236 -1.17 3.02 -15.81
CA ALA A 236 -1.05 1.85 -14.94
C ALA A 236 -1.27 0.52 -15.69
N LEU A 237 -2.21 0.50 -16.65
CA LEU A 237 -2.51 -0.68 -17.49
C LEU A 237 -1.40 -1.05 -18.48
N GLN A 238 -0.39 -0.18 -18.71
CA GLN A 238 0.79 -0.55 -19.51
C GLN A 238 1.64 -1.64 -18.82
N ILE A 239 1.61 -1.70 -17.48
CA ILE A 239 2.38 -2.66 -16.68
C ILE A 239 1.45 -3.69 -16.05
N ARG A 240 0.31 -3.25 -15.53
CA ARG A 240 -0.71 -4.15 -14.97
C ARG A 240 -1.41 -4.83 -16.14
N THR A 241 -1.01 -6.05 -16.46
CA THR A 241 -1.69 -6.89 -17.46
C THR A 241 -2.47 -8.01 -16.78
N ARG A 242 -3.43 -8.59 -17.49
CA ARG A 242 -4.23 -9.72 -16.99
C ARG A 242 -3.35 -10.90 -16.56
N GLU A 243 -2.24 -11.13 -17.25
CA GLU A 243 -1.36 -12.29 -17.01
C GLU A 243 -0.42 -12.05 -15.82
N ALA A 244 0.23 -10.89 -15.76
CA ALA A 244 1.21 -10.61 -14.72
C ALA A 244 0.57 -10.16 -13.40
N PHE A 245 -0.53 -9.40 -13.47
CA PHE A 245 -1.18 -8.79 -12.31
C PHE A 245 -2.71 -8.86 -12.42
N PRO A 246 -3.32 -10.06 -12.50
CA PRO A 246 -4.75 -10.23 -12.81
C PRO A 246 -5.67 -9.37 -11.93
N VAL A 247 -5.45 -9.39 -10.61
CA VAL A 247 -6.29 -8.67 -9.64
C VAL A 247 -6.11 -7.15 -9.74
N ASP A 248 -4.87 -6.67 -9.83
CA ASP A 248 -4.60 -5.23 -9.98
C ASP A 248 -5.07 -4.70 -11.34
N TRP A 249 -4.93 -5.49 -12.40
CA TRP A 249 -5.46 -5.19 -13.72
C TRP A 249 -6.98 -5.06 -13.68
N ALA A 250 -7.69 -6.03 -13.10
CA ALA A 250 -9.15 -5.96 -12.95
C ALA A 250 -9.61 -4.78 -12.07
N THR A 251 -8.86 -4.45 -11.01
CA THR A 251 -9.11 -3.28 -10.17
C THR A 251 -9.02 -2.00 -10.99
N THR A 252 -7.94 -1.88 -11.77
CA THR A 252 -7.66 -0.71 -12.61
C THR A 252 -8.72 -0.58 -13.70
N GLN A 253 -9.13 -1.69 -14.33
CA GLN A 253 -10.19 -1.74 -15.32
C GLN A 253 -11.55 -1.31 -14.75
N ASN A 254 -11.97 -1.83 -13.59
CA ASN A 254 -13.25 -1.42 -12.99
C ASN A 254 -13.26 0.07 -12.61
N ASN A 255 -12.14 0.62 -12.16
CA ASN A 255 -12.05 2.05 -11.85
C ASN A 255 -12.05 2.92 -13.11
N LEU A 256 -11.36 2.47 -14.17
CA LEU A 256 -11.38 3.11 -15.48
C LEU A 256 -12.79 3.10 -16.09
N ALA A 257 -13.54 2.01 -15.94
CA ALA A 257 -14.93 1.93 -16.36
C ALA A 257 -15.80 3.02 -15.70
N SER A 258 -15.62 3.23 -14.39
CA SER A 258 -16.31 4.32 -13.66
C SER A 258 -15.89 5.69 -14.19
N ALA A 259 -14.61 5.91 -14.47
CA ALA A 259 -14.15 7.18 -15.04
C ALA A 259 -14.75 7.46 -16.42
N PHE A 260 -14.84 6.45 -17.29
CA PHE A 260 -15.50 6.55 -18.59
C PHE A 260 -17.01 6.79 -18.49
N LEU A 261 -17.69 6.09 -17.58
CA LEU A 261 -19.13 6.25 -17.34
C LEU A 261 -19.51 7.71 -17.02
N TYR A 262 -18.63 8.43 -16.32
CA TYR A 262 -18.85 9.84 -15.93
C TYR A 262 -18.08 10.85 -16.78
N ARG A 263 -17.34 10.40 -17.81
CA ARG A 263 -16.50 11.26 -18.65
C ARG A 263 -17.36 12.30 -19.38
N ILE A 264 -16.94 13.56 -19.30
CA ILE A 264 -17.68 14.71 -19.84
C ILE A 264 -17.24 15.03 -21.28
N ARG A 265 -15.95 14.83 -21.60
CA ARG A 265 -15.38 15.08 -22.92
C ARG A 265 -15.50 13.85 -23.82
N GLY A 266 -15.36 14.07 -25.13
CA GLY A 266 -15.50 13.03 -26.14
C GLY A 266 -16.95 12.71 -26.48
N ASP A 267 -17.14 11.74 -27.36
CA ASP A 267 -18.47 11.25 -27.69
C ASP A 267 -19.04 10.40 -26.56
N LYS A 268 -20.30 10.65 -26.18
CA LYS A 268 -20.93 9.96 -25.05
C LYS A 268 -21.18 8.48 -25.34
N ALA A 269 -21.46 8.11 -26.58
CA ALA A 269 -21.67 6.72 -26.93
C ALA A 269 -20.35 5.95 -26.82
N ASP A 270 -19.27 6.48 -27.37
CA ASP A 270 -17.93 5.87 -27.28
C ASP A 270 -17.49 5.69 -25.82
N ASN A 271 -17.68 6.72 -24.99
CA ASN A 271 -17.37 6.64 -23.56
C ASN A 271 -18.13 5.50 -22.85
N LEU A 272 -19.38 5.24 -23.23
CA LEU A 272 -20.19 4.18 -22.63
C LEU A 272 -19.73 2.79 -23.12
N GLU A 273 -19.33 2.65 -24.38
CA GLU A 273 -18.74 1.40 -24.87
C GLU A 273 -17.39 1.11 -24.19
N ASP A 274 -16.54 2.13 -23.99
CA ASP A 274 -15.29 1.99 -23.24
C ASP A 274 -15.55 1.56 -21.79
N ALA A 275 -16.57 2.14 -21.15
CA ALA A 275 -16.98 1.75 -19.80
C ALA A 275 -17.43 0.28 -19.74
N ILE A 276 -18.25 -0.17 -20.69
CA ILE A 276 -18.72 -1.57 -20.80
C ILE A 276 -17.52 -2.50 -21.00
N ALA A 277 -16.63 -2.19 -21.93
CA ALA A 277 -15.45 -2.99 -22.22
C ALA A 277 -14.53 -3.13 -20.99
N SER A 278 -14.27 -2.03 -20.28
CA SER A 278 -13.49 -2.07 -19.04
C SER A 278 -14.18 -2.88 -17.93
N CYS A 279 -15.50 -2.79 -17.78
CA CYS A 279 -16.24 -3.65 -16.84
C CYS A 279 -16.13 -5.13 -17.21
N GLN A 280 -16.33 -5.47 -18.49
CA GLN A 280 -16.21 -6.84 -18.98
C GLN A 280 -14.79 -7.41 -18.76
N ASN A 281 -13.76 -6.59 -18.99
CA ASN A 281 -12.37 -6.95 -18.67
C ASN A 281 -12.19 -7.29 -17.19
N ALA A 282 -12.66 -6.43 -16.28
CA ALA A 282 -12.58 -6.70 -14.84
C ALA A 282 -13.32 -7.98 -14.43
N LEU A 283 -14.48 -8.26 -15.05
CA LEU A 283 -15.28 -9.48 -14.80
C LEU A 283 -14.64 -10.78 -15.31
N GLN A 284 -13.55 -10.72 -16.10
CA GLN A 284 -12.77 -11.91 -16.44
C GLN A 284 -12.01 -12.46 -15.22
N ILE A 285 -11.72 -11.60 -14.23
CA ILE A 285 -11.00 -11.95 -13.00
C ILE A 285 -11.95 -11.97 -11.81
N TYR A 286 -12.80 -10.94 -11.70
CA TYR A 286 -13.80 -10.88 -10.65
C TYR A 286 -14.93 -11.82 -10.98
N THR A 287 -15.03 -12.90 -10.21
CA THR A 287 -16.17 -13.81 -10.21
C THR A 287 -16.91 -13.69 -8.89
N ARG A 288 -18.17 -14.12 -8.87
CA ARG A 288 -18.98 -14.14 -7.64
C ARG A 288 -18.31 -14.93 -6.51
N GLU A 289 -17.60 -16.01 -6.85
CA GLU A 289 -16.95 -16.89 -5.88
C GLU A 289 -15.62 -16.34 -5.38
N ALA A 290 -14.75 -15.87 -6.28
CA ALA A 290 -13.40 -15.46 -5.93
C ALA A 290 -13.31 -14.02 -5.43
N PHE A 291 -14.27 -13.16 -5.79
CA PHE A 291 -14.29 -11.73 -5.43
C PHE A 291 -15.72 -11.17 -5.36
N PRO A 292 -16.59 -11.67 -4.46
CA PRO A 292 -18.03 -11.34 -4.46
C PRO A 292 -18.31 -9.83 -4.42
N ILE A 293 -17.56 -9.07 -3.62
CA ILE A 293 -17.75 -7.63 -3.43
C ILE A 293 -17.32 -6.86 -4.69
N ASP A 294 -16.14 -7.15 -5.23
CA ASP A 294 -15.62 -6.48 -6.43
C ASP A 294 -16.40 -6.87 -7.68
N TRP A 295 -16.83 -8.13 -7.78
CA TRP A 295 -17.75 -8.61 -8.81
C TRP A 295 -19.07 -7.84 -8.77
N ALA A 296 -19.72 -7.74 -7.61
CA ALA A 296 -20.97 -6.99 -7.47
C ALA A 296 -20.81 -5.50 -7.75
N ARG A 297 -19.68 -4.89 -7.36
CA ARG A 297 -19.37 -3.49 -7.72
C ARG A 297 -19.25 -3.32 -9.23
N THR A 298 -18.53 -4.23 -9.88
CA THR A 298 -18.29 -4.18 -11.33
C THR A 298 -19.59 -4.42 -12.11
N GLN A 299 -20.44 -5.33 -11.63
CA GLN A 299 -21.78 -5.54 -12.17
C GLN A 299 -22.66 -4.29 -12.05
N ASN A 300 -22.60 -3.57 -10.93
CA ASN A 300 -23.33 -2.31 -10.79
C ASN A 300 -22.84 -1.21 -11.76
N ASN A 301 -21.53 -1.13 -12.00
CA ASN A 301 -20.97 -0.21 -12.99
C ASN A 301 -21.40 -0.59 -14.41
N LEU A 302 -21.34 -1.89 -14.74
CA LEU A 302 -21.79 -2.44 -16.02
C LEU A 302 -23.28 -2.17 -16.25
N ALA A 303 -24.11 -2.35 -15.23
CA ALA A 303 -25.54 -2.06 -15.28
C ALA A 303 -25.82 -0.58 -15.55
N ASN A 304 -25.08 0.33 -14.91
CA ASN A 304 -25.20 1.76 -15.18
C ASN A 304 -24.75 2.11 -16.60
N ALA A 305 -23.69 1.46 -17.11
CA ALA A 305 -23.23 1.68 -18.48
C ALA A 305 -24.29 1.22 -19.50
N TYR A 306 -24.82 0.01 -19.36
CA TYR A 306 -25.91 -0.49 -20.22
C TYR A 306 -27.18 0.35 -20.14
N ARG A 307 -27.60 0.78 -18.93
CA ARG A 307 -28.78 1.63 -18.76
C ARG A 307 -28.67 2.95 -19.54
N ASN A 308 -27.46 3.50 -19.64
CA ASN A 308 -27.20 4.77 -20.31
C ASN A 308 -26.75 4.61 -21.77
N ARG A 309 -26.48 3.38 -22.22
CA ARG A 309 -25.93 3.05 -23.54
C ARG A 309 -26.80 3.58 -24.66
N ILE A 310 -26.16 4.24 -25.63
CA ILE A 310 -26.81 4.90 -26.76
C ILE A 310 -26.88 3.98 -27.98
N GLN A 311 -25.85 3.14 -28.18
CA GLN A 311 -25.78 2.21 -29.30
C GLN A 311 -26.57 0.92 -29.04
N GLY A 312 -27.01 0.27 -30.11
CA GLY A 312 -27.76 -0.99 -30.07
C GLY A 312 -29.25 -0.82 -29.77
N ASP A 313 -29.94 -1.95 -29.62
CA ASP A 313 -31.36 -1.96 -29.28
C ASP A 313 -31.58 -1.56 -27.81
N LYS A 314 -32.60 -0.71 -27.58
CA LYS A 314 -32.88 -0.17 -26.25
C LYS A 314 -33.42 -1.23 -25.29
N ALA A 315 -34.21 -2.19 -25.78
CA ALA A 315 -34.73 -3.26 -24.94
C ALA A 315 -33.59 -4.18 -24.49
N ASP A 316 -32.72 -4.59 -25.42
CA ASP A 316 -31.53 -5.40 -25.12
C ASP A 316 -30.62 -4.71 -24.08
N ASN A 317 -30.40 -3.40 -24.23
CA ASN A 317 -29.60 -2.64 -23.27
C ASN A 317 -30.23 -2.62 -21.87
N LEU A 318 -31.55 -2.48 -21.77
CA LEU A 318 -32.26 -2.52 -20.48
C LEU A 318 -32.26 -3.91 -19.86
N GLU A 319 -32.42 -4.97 -20.66
CA GLU A 319 -32.34 -6.35 -20.19
C GLU A 319 -30.95 -6.66 -19.62
N ASN A 320 -29.89 -6.28 -20.34
CA ASN A 320 -28.52 -6.41 -19.85
C ASN A 320 -28.28 -5.61 -18.56
N ALA A 321 -28.81 -4.39 -18.47
CA ALA A 321 -28.72 -3.59 -17.26
C ALA A 321 -29.43 -4.26 -16.07
N ILE A 322 -30.64 -4.78 -16.27
CA ILE A 322 -31.41 -5.47 -15.23
C ILE A 322 -30.66 -6.72 -14.76
N ALA A 323 -30.14 -7.54 -15.69
CA ALA A 323 -29.37 -8.74 -15.36
C ALA A 323 -28.13 -8.40 -14.52
N SER A 324 -27.38 -7.35 -14.89
CA SER A 324 -26.23 -6.91 -14.11
C SER A 324 -26.62 -6.35 -12.73
N TYR A 325 -27.72 -5.61 -12.59
CA TYR A 325 -28.21 -5.19 -11.27
C TYR A 325 -28.64 -6.39 -10.40
N GLN A 326 -29.34 -7.36 -10.98
CA GLN A 326 -29.73 -8.59 -10.28
C GLN A 326 -28.51 -9.37 -9.81
N ASN A 327 -27.46 -9.46 -10.63
CA ASN A 327 -26.17 -10.03 -10.23
C ASN A 327 -25.57 -9.29 -9.04
N ALA A 328 -25.49 -7.95 -9.08
CA ALA A 328 -24.95 -7.17 -7.97
C ALA A 328 -25.74 -7.37 -6.65
N LEU A 329 -27.07 -7.48 -6.73
CA LEU A 329 -27.97 -7.67 -5.58
C LEU A 329 -27.83 -9.04 -4.91
N GLN A 330 -27.26 -10.05 -5.59
CA GLN A 330 -26.96 -11.35 -4.96
C GLN A 330 -25.96 -11.22 -3.80
N ILE A 331 -25.10 -10.19 -3.84
CA ILE A 331 -24.09 -9.93 -2.80
C ILE A 331 -24.48 -8.70 -1.98
N ARG A 332 -24.97 -7.64 -2.63
CA ARG A 332 -25.33 -6.37 -1.98
C ARG A 332 -26.76 -6.40 -1.47
N THR A 333 -27.01 -7.21 -0.45
CA THR A 333 -28.30 -7.24 0.24
C THR A 333 -28.38 -6.15 1.31
N ARG A 334 -29.59 -5.74 1.67
CA ARG A 334 -29.85 -4.77 2.75
C ARG A 334 -29.29 -5.24 4.10
N GLU A 335 -29.17 -6.55 4.29
CA GLU A 335 -28.59 -7.16 5.49
C GLU A 335 -27.05 -7.14 5.48
N ALA A 336 -26.42 -7.28 4.31
CA ALA A 336 -24.96 -7.25 4.17
C ALA A 336 -24.38 -5.82 4.09
N PHE A 337 -25.18 -4.85 3.65
CA PHE A 337 -24.81 -3.43 3.52
C PHE A 337 -25.98 -2.55 3.98
N PRO A 338 -26.25 -2.47 5.29
CA PRO A 338 -27.27 -1.56 5.81
C PRO A 338 -26.89 -0.12 5.46
N VAL A 339 -27.88 0.65 5.00
CA VAL A 339 -27.74 2.09 4.80
C VAL A 339 -27.99 2.73 6.17
N ASP A 340 -26.97 3.38 6.74
CA ASP A 340 -27.13 4.24 7.92
C ASP A 340 -27.86 5.54 7.56
#